data_AF-A0A9P9D333-F1
#
_entry.id   AF-A0A9P9D333-F1
#
_cell.length_a   1.000
_cell.length_b   1.000
_cell.length_c   1.000
_cell.angle_alpha   90.00
_cell.angle_beta   90.00
_cell.angle_gamma   90.00
#
_symmetry.space_group_name_H-M   'P 1'
#
loop_
_entity.id
_entity.type
_entity.pdbx_description
1 polymer ?
#
loop_
_entity_poly.entity_id
_entity_poly.type
_entity_poly.pdbx_seq_one_letter_code
_entity_poly.pdbx_strand_id
1 'polypeptide(L)'
;DHPLKTGQHYDSIVISALAVMGLDANGGWVTAANYTPVLSAIIKGTRYLVLYQSMLERHDQITRLQQTMGRRRAKEKADGLFRIIRGKVWRFMTRMPDQKEADPTPMNWIINTRTYGMKIRFTTPGDEKIDWVGDEIKCGKVKISMGKISDIMHNAVAEARRTLAKADGEDEPSIDDVLPRIPWSRIEDRHGESTLGYSFLQDEANR
;
A
#
# COMPACT_ATOMS: atom_id res chain seq x y z
N ASP A 1 17.03 23.60 -7.51
CA ASP A 1 16.47 22.62 -6.55
C ASP A 1 16.17 23.34 -5.25
N HIS A 2 15.09 22.98 -4.57
CA HIS A 2 14.71 23.54 -3.27
C HIS A 2 15.07 22.52 -2.17
N PRO A 3 16.36 22.34 -1.83
CA PRO A 3 16.77 21.38 -0.81
C PRO A 3 16.20 21.75 0.55
N LEU A 4 15.79 20.74 1.32
CA LEU A 4 15.28 20.87 2.67
C LEU A 4 16.47 20.87 3.64
N LYS A 5 17.21 21.97 3.68
CA LYS A 5 18.50 22.10 4.40
C LYS A 5 18.38 22.07 5.92
N THR A 6 17.30 22.63 6.45
CA THR A 6 17.12 22.87 7.90
C THR A 6 16.46 21.69 8.63
N GLY A 7 16.16 20.58 7.95
CA GLY A 7 15.34 19.48 8.48
C GLY A 7 13.86 19.83 8.71
N GLN A 8 13.53 21.13 8.78
CA GLN A 8 12.16 21.63 8.86
C GLN A 8 11.49 21.55 7.50
N HIS A 9 10.65 20.53 7.31
CA HIS A 9 9.95 20.30 6.05
C HIS A 9 8.92 21.41 5.71
N TYR A 10 8.44 22.15 6.72
CA TYR A 10 7.41 23.19 6.56
C TYR A 10 7.94 24.52 6.00
N ASP A 11 9.25 24.71 5.92
CA ASP A 11 9.85 25.86 5.21
C ASP A 11 9.58 25.79 3.69
N SER A 12 9.30 24.58 3.19
CA SER A 12 8.93 24.38 1.80
C SER A 12 7.46 24.75 1.56
N ILE A 13 7.24 25.83 0.80
CA ILE A 13 5.92 26.26 0.34
C ILE A 13 5.15 25.09 -0.29
N VAL A 14 5.83 24.20 -1.02
CA VAL A 14 5.21 23.02 -1.64
C VAL A 14 4.70 22.04 -0.60
N ILE A 15 5.50 21.74 0.42
CA ILE A 15 5.11 20.81 1.49
C ILE A 15 4.00 21.42 2.34
N SER A 16 4.08 22.72 2.63
CA SER A 16 3.04 23.44 3.38
C SER A 16 1.71 23.48 2.63
N ALA A 17 1.72 23.74 1.32
CA ALA A 17 0.52 23.65 0.50
C ALA A 17 -0.05 22.21 0.47
N LEU A 18 0.81 21.20 0.41
CA LEU A 18 0.39 19.80 0.49
C LEU A 18 -0.23 19.47 1.85
N ALA A 19 0.37 19.94 2.94
CA ALA A 19 -0.16 19.73 4.29
C ALA A 19 -1.58 20.30 4.43
N VAL A 20 -1.86 21.47 3.85
CA VAL A 20 -3.22 22.06 3.81
C VAL A 20 -4.19 21.17 3.03
N MET A 21 -3.76 20.54 1.93
CA MET A 21 -4.58 19.56 1.20
C MET A 21 -4.82 18.25 1.98
N GLY A 22 -4.12 18.05 3.10
CA GLY A 22 -4.34 16.95 4.03
C GLY A 22 -5.41 17.23 5.09
N LEU A 23 -6.00 18.42 5.11
CA LEU A 23 -7.08 18.77 6.03
C LEU A 23 -8.43 18.33 5.47
N ASP A 24 -9.28 17.79 6.33
CA ASP A 24 -10.68 17.53 6.03
C ASP A 24 -11.55 18.78 6.25
N ALA A 25 -12.82 18.74 5.82
CA ALA A 25 -13.74 19.86 5.93
C ALA A 25 -14.11 20.24 7.37
N ASN A 26 -13.87 19.35 8.33
CA ASN A 26 -14.16 19.53 9.75
C ASN A 26 -12.91 19.98 10.54
N GLY A 27 -11.79 20.24 9.86
CA GLY A 27 -10.52 20.62 10.48
C GLY A 27 -9.70 19.45 11.03
N GLY A 28 -10.11 18.21 10.76
CA GLY A 28 -9.34 17.00 11.03
C GLY A 28 -8.33 16.68 9.91
N TRP A 29 -7.57 15.60 10.10
CA TRP A 29 -6.63 15.10 9.10
C TRP A 29 -7.28 14.00 8.26
N VAL A 30 -7.13 14.07 6.93
CA VAL A 30 -7.60 12.99 6.06
C VAL A 30 -6.77 11.72 6.29
N THR A 31 -7.41 10.55 6.15
CA THR A 31 -6.73 9.26 6.33
C THR A 31 -5.62 9.06 5.30
N ALA A 32 -4.63 8.22 5.61
CA ALA A 32 -3.57 7.87 4.66
C ALA A 32 -4.13 7.32 3.33
N ALA A 33 -5.25 6.58 3.38
CA ALA A 33 -5.94 6.06 2.20
C ALA A 33 -6.47 7.18 1.29
N ASN A 34 -6.98 8.27 1.87
CA ASN A 34 -7.56 9.39 1.14
C ASN A 34 -6.50 10.43 0.73
N TYR A 35 -5.40 10.56 1.48
CA TYR A 35 -4.31 11.48 1.14
C TYR A 35 -3.40 10.97 0.02
N THR A 36 -3.17 9.66 -0.04
CA THR A 36 -2.26 9.03 -1.00
C THR A 36 -2.62 9.32 -2.49
N PRO A 37 -3.90 9.35 -2.89
CA PRO A 37 -4.32 9.82 -4.21
C PRO A 37 -3.90 11.26 -4.52
N VAL A 38 -3.98 12.18 -3.56
CA VAL A 38 -3.56 13.59 -3.74
C VAL A 38 -2.07 13.66 -4.07
N LEU A 39 -1.23 13.00 -3.27
CA LEU A 39 0.22 12.93 -3.53
C LEU A 39 0.53 12.29 -4.90
N SER A 40 -0.24 11.27 -5.30
CA SER A 40 -0.08 10.61 -6.60
C SER A 40 -0.47 11.52 -7.77
N ALA A 41 -1.51 12.35 -7.60
CA ALA A 41 -1.92 13.34 -8.59
C ALA A 41 -0.83 14.41 -8.78
N ILE A 42 -0.23 14.89 -7.68
CA ILE A 42 0.88 15.84 -7.72
C ILE A 42 2.09 15.24 -8.44
N ILE A 43 2.49 14.01 -8.13
CA ILE A 43 3.60 13.33 -8.84
C ILE A 43 3.32 13.26 -10.35
N LYS A 44 2.10 12.90 -10.75
CA LYS A 44 1.71 12.85 -12.17
C LYS A 44 1.74 14.24 -12.81
N GLY A 45 1.15 15.24 -12.16
CA GLY A 45 1.16 16.63 -12.61
C GLY A 45 2.58 17.15 -12.84
N THR A 46 3.49 16.92 -11.89
CA THR A 46 4.89 17.34 -12.02
C THR A 46 5.60 16.61 -13.18
N ARG A 47 5.29 15.33 -13.45
CA ARG A 47 5.83 14.62 -14.63
C ARG A 47 5.39 15.29 -15.94
N TYR A 48 4.13 15.71 -16.03
CA TYR A 48 3.64 16.45 -17.21
C TYR A 48 4.30 17.82 -17.34
N LEU A 49 4.52 18.54 -16.24
CA LEU A 49 5.25 19.81 -16.25
C LEU A 49 6.69 19.64 -16.72
N VAL A 50 7.39 18.59 -16.27
CA VAL A 50 8.75 18.25 -16.72
C VAL A 50 8.78 17.96 -18.22
N LEU A 51 7.79 17.21 -18.73
CA LEU A 51 7.66 16.93 -20.15
C LEU A 51 7.42 18.22 -20.96
N TYR A 52 6.47 19.04 -20.51
CA TYR A 52 6.11 20.29 -21.15
C TYR A 52 7.29 21.25 -21.20
N GLN A 53 7.98 21.46 -20.08
CA GLN A 53 9.18 22.29 -20.03
C GLN A 53 10.29 21.75 -20.95
N SER A 54 10.46 20.43 -21.03
CA SER A 54 11.44 19.80 -21.95
C SER A 54 11.11 20.06 -23.42
N MET A 55 9.83 20.06 -23.78
CA MET A 55 9.38 20.41 -25.14
C MET A 55 9.65 21.87 -25.46
N LEU A 56 9.37 22.79 -24.53
CA LEU A 56 9.66 24.21 -24.69
C LEU A 56 11.16 24.46 -24.86
N GLU A 57 11.99 23.84 -24.00
CA GLU A 57 13.45 23.96 -24.06
C GLU A 57 14.00 23.47 -25.39
N ARG A 58 13.52 22.32 -25.88
CA ARG A 58 13.92 21.79 -27.18
C ARG A 58 13.48 22.71 -28.32
N HIS A 59 12.28 23.27 -28.24
CA HIS A 59 11.77 24.19 -29.24
C HIS A 59 12.65 25.45 -29.34
N ASP A 60 12.99 26.05 -28.19
CA ASP A 60 13.89 27.19 -28.11
C ASP A 60 15.30 26.88 -28.67
N GLN A 61 15.87 25.71 -28.34
CA GLN A 61 17.15 25.26 -28.92
C GLN A 61 17.10 25.18 -30.46
N ILE A 62 16.02 24.60 -31.01
CA ILE A 62 15.85 24.51 -32.47
C ILE A 62 15.75 25.91 -33.06
N THR A 63 14.94 26.80 -32.48
CA THR A 63 14.75 28.17 -32.96
C THR A 63 16.05 28.95 -32.97
N ARG A 64 16.88 28.82 -31.92
CA ARG A 64 18.22 29.45 -31.87
C ARG A 64 19.15 28.89 -32.94
N LEU A 65 19.19 27.57 -33.12
CA LEU A 65 20.02 26.94 -34.16
C LEU A 65 19.57 27.36 -35.56
N GLN A 66 18.26 27.54 -35.79
CA GLN A 66 17.71 27.97 -37.07
C GLN A 66 18.18 29.36 -37.52
N GLN A 67 18.66 30.20 -36.61
CA GLN A 67 19.24 31.50 -36.96
C GLN A 67 20.56 31.36 -37.73
N THR A 68 21.28 30.26 -37.55
CA THR A 68 22.60 30.02 -38.15
C THR A 68 22.63 28.89 -39.17
N MET A 69 21.60 28.04 -39.20
CA MET A 69 21.54 26.90 -40.13
C MET A 69 20.11 26.55 -40.55
N GLY A 70 19.97 25.82 -41.67
CA GLY A 70 18.67 25.38 -42.16
C GLY A 70 17.91 24.50 -41.15
N ARG A 71 16.57 24.55 -41.23
CA ARG A 71 15.63 23.88 -40.31
C ARG A 71 15.94 22.39 -40.05
N ARG A 72 16.32 21.64 -41.08
CA ARG A 72 16.63 20.21 -40.95
C ARG A 72 17.89 19.98 -40.10
N ARG A 73 18.99 20.69 -40.42
CA ARG A 73 20.25 20.63 -39.66
C ARG A 73 20.06 21.10 -38.22
N ALA A 74 19.26 22.15 -38.00
CA ALA A 74 18.96 22.63 -36.66
C ALA A 74 18.25 21.58 -35.79
N LYS A 75 17.28 20.84 -36.36
CA LYS A 75 16.58 19.75 -35.66
C LYS A 75 17.48 18.54 -35.36
N GLU A 76 18.38 18.21 -36.28
CA GLU A 76 19.36 17.11 -36.13
C GLU A 76 20.40 17.43 -35.05
N LYS A 77 20.83 18.70 -34.95
CA LYS A 77 21.83 19.15 -33.98
C LYS A 77 21.25 19.45 -32.59
N ALA A 78 19.97 19.80 -32.49
CA ALA A 78 19.31 20.03 -31.21
C ALA A 78 19.24 18.75 -30.37
N ASP A 79 19.23 18.90 -29.05
CA ASP A 79 19.17 17.75 -28.16
C ASP A 79 17.89 16.92 -28.38
N GLY A 80 18.05 15.60 -28.29
CA GLY A 80 16.91 14.69 -28.29
C GLY A 80 16.01 14.96 -27.09
N LEU A 81 14.69 14.97 -27.30
CA LEU A 81 13.72 15.27 -26.23
C LEU A 81 13.91 14.34 -25.02
N PHE A 82 14.17 13.05 -25.25
CA PHE A 82 14.46 12.09 -24.18
C PHE A 82 15.70 12.41 -23.37
N ARG A 83 16.73 13.04 -23.96
CA ARG A 83 17.94 13.47 -23.25
C ARG A 83 17.62 14.58 -22.26
N ILE A 84 16.86 15.58 -22.70
CA ILE A 84 16.40 16.70 -21.87
C ILE A 84 15.51 16.18 -20.73
N ILE A 85 14.50 15.35 -21.06
CA ILE A 85 13.61 14.75 -20.06
C ILE A 85 14.41 13.95 -19.05
N ARG A 86 15.34 13.09 -19.48
CA ARG A 86 16.16 12.26 -18.59
C ARG A 86 16.92 13.12 -17.58
N GLY A 87 17.57 14.19 -18.05
CA GLY A 87 18.29 15.12 -17.16
C GLY A 87 17.37 15.74 -16.10
N LYS A 88 16.17 16.18 -16.49
CA LYS A 88 15.19 16.75 -15.55
C LYS A 88 14.59 15.71 -14.61
N VAL A 89 14.31 14.50 -15.07
CA VAL A 89 13.80 13.41 -14.23
C VAL A 89 14.82 13.04 -13.15
N TRP A 90 16.08 12.86 -13.53
CA TRP A 90 17.18 12.59 -12.59
C TRP A 90 17.39 13.73 -11.58
N ARG A 91 17.11 14.96 -11.99
CA ARG A 91 17.27 16.12 -11.11
C ARG A 91 16.10 16.33 -10.16
N PHE A 92 14.87 16.19 -10.64
CA PHE A 92 13.66 16.64 -9.93
C PHE A 92 12.72 15.51 -9.49
N MET A 93 12.74 14.35 -10.17
CA MET A 93 11.68 13.34 -10.05
C MET A 93 12.16 12.01 -9.44
N THR A 94 13.44 11.83 -9.20
CA THR A 94 14.00 10.65 -8.55
C THR A 94 14.15 10.86 -7.05
N ARG A 95 13.94 9.79 -6.27
CA ARG A 95 14.44 9.75 -4.89
C ARG A 95 15.95 9.96 -4.92
N MET A 96 16.47 10.64 -3.90
CA MET A 96 17.88 10.99 -3.78
C MET A 96 18.80 9.89 -4.33
N PRO A 97 19.69 10.19 -5.28
CA PRO A 97 20.75 9.25 -5.64
C PRO A 97 21.64 9.01 -4.42
N ASP A 98 22.33 7.87 -4.40
CA ASP A 98 23.18 7.35 -3.30
C ASP A 98 24.44 8.19 -3.00
N GLN A 99 24.43 9.49 -3.35
CA GLN A 99 25.46 10.44 -2.98
C GLN A 99 25.22 10.91 -1.54
N LYS A 100 26.15 10.56 -0.65
CA LYS A 100 26.15 10.85 0.80
C LYS A 100 25.85 12.31 1.20
N GLU A 101 25.95 13.25 0.26
CA GLU A 101 25.87 14.70 0.50
C GLU A 101 24.62 15.37 -0.11
N ALA A 102 23.69 14.60 -0.69
CA ALA A 102 22.52 15.18 -1.34
C ALA A 102 21.40 15.50 -0.33
N ASP A 103 21.05 16.78 -0.21
CA ASP A 103 19.95 17.25 0.65
C ASP A 103 18.58 16.80 0.12
N PRO A 104 17.65 16.33 0.97
CA PRO A 104 16.33 15.90 0.54
C PRO A 104 15.54 17.01 -0.16
N THR A 105 14.81 16.68 -1.24
CA THR A 105 13.94 17.62 -1.96
C THR A 105 12.47 17.42 -1.57
N PRO A 106 11.59 18.40 -1.86
CA PRO A 106 10.14 18.23 -1.71
C PRO A 106 9.60 17.00 -2.45
N MET A 107 10.11 16.70 -3.65
CA MET A 107 9.72 15.50 -4.38
C MET A 107 10.16 14.21 -3.67
N ASN A 108 11.32 14.20 -3.01
CA ASN A 108 11.74 13.07 -2.17
C ASN A 108 10.72 12.85 -1.03
N TRP A 109 10.34 13.92 -0.34
CA TRP A 109 9.31 13.87 0.71
C TRP A 109 7.98 13.33 0.16
N ILE A 110 7.47 13.88 -0.95
CA ILE A 110 6.20 13.45 -1.57
C ILE A 110 6.22 11.97 -1.92
N ILE A 111 7.28 11.47 -2.56
CA ILE A 111 7.40 10.07 -2.95
C ILE A 111 7.53 9.18 -1.70
N ASN A 112 8.24 9.61 -0.66
CA ASN A 112 8.37 8.88 0.61
C ASN A 112 7.02 8.78 1.33
N THR A 113 6.34 9.89 1.54
CA THR A 113 5.02 9.96 2.18
C THR A 113 4.00 9.13 1.41
N ARG A 114 3.99 9.20 0.08
CA ARG A 114 3.10 8.41 -0.78
C ARG A 114 3.36 6.91 -0.63
N THR A 115 4.62 6.48 -0.64
CA THR A 115 4.96 5.06 -0.48
C THR A 115 4.61 4.55 0.92
N TYR A 116 4.84 5.36 1.95
CA TYR A 116 4.45 5.01 3.31
C TYR A 116 2.92 4.91 3.45
N GLY A 117 2.16 5.85 2.89
CA GLY A 117 0.70 5.79 2.86
C GLY A 117 0.16 4.56 2.12
N MET A 118 0.81 4.15 1.01
CA MET A 118 0.49 2.88 0.35
C MET A 118 0.79 1.66 1.23
N LYS A 119 1.89 1.67 2.00
CA LYS A 119 2.20 0.59 2.94
C LYS A 119 1.08 0.47 3.98
N ILE A 120 0.70 1.58 4.63
CA ILE A 120 -0.42 1.63 5.58
C ILE A 120 -1.67 1.02 4.96
N ARG A 121 -2.05 1.44 3.74
CA ARG A 121 -3.24 0.94 3.06
C ARG A 121 -3.26 -0.59 2.87
N PHE A 122 -2.10 -1.20 2.66
CA PHE A 122 -1.99 -2.65 2.43
C PHE A 122 -1.70 -3.47 3.69
N THR A 123 -1.16 -2.85 4.74
CA THR A 123 -0.78 -3.56 5.98
C THR A 123 -1.73 -3.31 7.14
N THR A 124 -2.52 -2.25 7.10
CA THR A 124 -3.52 -1.95 8.13
C THR A 124 -4.85 -2.57 7.71
N PRO A 125 -5.42 -3.51 8.51
CA PRO A 125 -6.76 -4.02 8.29
C PRO A 125 -7.74 -2.86 8.11
N GLY A 126 -8.64 -2.97 7.15
CA GLY A 126 -9.61 -1.91 6.84
C GLY A 126 -10.43 -1.53 8.06
N ASP A 127 -10.99 -0.32 8.05
CA ASP A 127 -11.83 0.27 9.10
C ASP A 127 -13.21 -0.42 9.20
N GLU A 128 -13.32 -1.69 8.82
CA GLU A 128 -14.47 -2.53 9.11
C GLU A 128 -14.47 -2.79 10.61
N LYS A 129 -15.11 -1.86 11.33
CA LYS A 129 -15.36 -1.98 12.75
C LYS A 129 -16.21 -3.22 12.96
N ILE A 130 -15.63 -4.22 13.60
CA ILE A 130 -16.37 -5.33 14.18
C ILE A 130 -17.19 -4.72 15.32
N ASP A 131 -18.48 -4.53 15.08
CA ASP A 131 -19.41 -4.02 16.09
C ASP A 131 -20.09 -5.21 16.77
N TRP A 132 -19.95 -5.27 18.09
CA TRP A 132 -20.47 -6.34 18.92
C TRP A 132 -21.70 -5.83 19.66
N VAL A 133 -22.88 -6.33 19.31
CA VAL A 133 -24.13 -5.93 19.95
C VAL A 133 -24.86 -7.16 20.44
N GLY A 134 -24.75 -7.45 21.74
CA GLY A 134 -25.34 -8.63 22.35
C GLY A 134 -24.73 -9.91 21.77
N ASP A 135 -25.56 -10.74 21.13
CA ASP A 135 -25.15 -12.00 20.49
C ASP A 135 -24.78 -11.83 18.99
N GLU A 136 -24.90 -10.62 18.43
CA GLU A 136 -24.65 -10.35 17.02
C GLU A 136 -23.32 -9.63 16.78
N ILE A 137 -22.54 -10.19 15.85
CA ILE A 137 -21.35 -9.56 15.27
C ILE A 137 -21.74 -8.91 13.96
N LYS A 138 -21.48 -7.61 13.84
CA LYS A 138 -21.64 -6.85 12.59
C LYS A 138 -20.26 -6.56 12.02
N CYS A 139 -20.00 -7.05 10.81
CA CYS A 139 -18.82 -6.76 10.04
C CYS A 139 -19.26 -6.19 8.68
N GLY A 140 -19.14 -4.87 8.52
CA GLY A 140 -19.64 -4.17 7.33
C GLY A 140 -21.14 -4.37 7.11
N LYS A 141 -21.51 -5.01 5.98
CA LYS A 141 -22.92 -5.32 5.63
C LYS A 141 -23.40 -6.67 6.19
N VAL A 142 -22.49 -7.45 6.76
CA VAL A 142 -22.77 -8.81 7.23
C VAL A 142 -23.09 -8.74 8.72
N LYS A 143 -24.23 -9.33 9.10
CA LYS A 143 -24.63 -9.50 10.50
C LYS A 143 -24.76 -10.98 10.77
N ILE A 144 -24.04 -11.49 11.76
CA ILE A 144 -24.04 -12.91 12.11
C ILE A 144 -24.20 -13.03 13.62
N SER A 145 -25.11 -13.88 14.08
CA SER A 145 -25.22 -14.22 15.50
C SER A 145 -24.22 -15.29 15.90
N MET A 146 -23.80 -15.33 17.16
CA MET A 146 -22.87 -16.34 17.65
C MET A 146 -23.42 -17.76 17.46
N GLY A 147 -24.74 -17.95 17.63
CA GLY A 147 -25.40 -19.22 17.33
C GLY A 147 -25.17 -19.69 15.88
N LYS A 148 -25.30 -18.80 14.89
CA LYS A 148 -25.05 -19.15 13.48
C LYS A 148 -23.58 -19.46 13.21
N ILE A 149 -22.66 -18.74 13.85
CA ILE A 149 -21.22 -19.04 13.74
C ILE A 149 -20.94 -20.44 14.31
N SER A 150 -21.51 -20.75 15.48
CA SER A 150 -21.39 -22.06 16.12
C SER A 150 -21.94 -23.16 15.23
N ASP A 151 -23.12 -22.96 14.62
CA ASP A 151 -23.72 -23.93 13.70
C ASP A 151 -22.85 -24.17 12.46
N ILE A 152 -22.27 -23.10 11.89
CA ILE A 152 -21.33 -23.21 10.76
C ILE A 152 -20.10 -24.01 11.17
N MET A 153 -19.50 -23.71 12.33
CA MET A 153 -18.36 -24.48 12.84
C MET A 153 -18.71 -25.94 13.10
N HIS A 154 -19.85 -26.23 13.73
CA HIS A 154 -20.29 -27.60 13.97
C HIS A 154 -20.50 -28.38 12.68
N ASN A 155 -21.10 -27.74 11.66
CA ASN A 155 -21.26 -28.35 10.35
C ASN A 155 -19.92 -28.61 9.66
N ALA A 156 -18.99 -27.65 9.70
CA ALA A 156 -17.65 -27.79 9.13
C ALA A 156 -16.86 -28.91 9.83
N VAL A 157 -16.93 -29.00 11.16
CA VAL A 157 -16.31 -30.08 11.94
C VAL A 157 -16.94 -31.44 11.61
N ALA A 158 -18.27 -31.50 11.50
CA ALA A 158 -18.97 -32.73 11.11
C ALA A 158 -18.59 -33.18 9.68
N GLU A 159 -18.44 -32.24 8.75
CA GLU A 159 -18.01 -32.52 7.37
C GLU A 159 -16.54 -32.97 7.30
N ALA A 160 -15.66 -32.32 8.06
CA ALA A 160 -14.26 -32.75 8.17
C ALA A 160 -14.16 -34.17 8.75
N ARG A 161 -14.95 -34.49 9.79
CA ARG A 161 -15.04 -35.85 10.35
C ARG A 161 -15.54 -36.88 9.34
N ARG A 162 -16.58 -36.55 8.55
CA ARG A 162 -17.07 -37.44 7.47
C ARG A 162 -16.01 -37.66 6.41
N THR A 163 -15.25 -36.63 6.05
CA THR A 163 -14.17 -36.73 5.07
C THR A 163 -13.03 -37.61 5.60
N LEU A 164 -12.66 -37.46 6.88
CA LEU A 164 -11.67 -38.32 7.53
C LEU A 164 -12.13 -39.78 7.59
N ALA A 165 -13.38 -40.05 7.99
CA ALA A 165 -13.92 -41.40 8.03
C ALA A 165 -13.94 -42.09 6.66
N LYS A 166 -14.27 -41.34 5.60
CA LYS A 166 -14.18 -41.83 4.22
C LYS A 166 -12.75 -42.12 3.78
N ALA A 167 -11.78 -41.34 4.23
CA ALA A 167 -10.36 -41.56 3.92
C ALA A 167 -9.78 -42.80 4.64
N ASP A 168 -10.36 -43.17 5.79
CA ASP A 168 -10.00 -44.36 6.57
C ASP A 168 -10.69 -45.65 6.08
N GLY A 169 -11.59 -45.55 5.09
CA GLY A 169 -12.15 -46.70 4.37
C GLY A 169 -13.49 -47.22 4.89
N GLU A 170 -14.24 -46.45 5.70
CA GLU A 170 -15.58 -46.85 6.16
C GLU A 170 -16.71 -46.18 5.36
N ASP A 171 -17.67 -46.99 4.89
CA ASP A 171 -18.76 -46.56 3.99
C ASP A 171 -19.95 -45.87 4.70
N GLU A 172 -20.11 -46.02 6.03
CA GLU A 172 -21.12 -45.29 6.82
C GLU A 172 -20.64 -44.99 8.26
N PRO A 173 -20.32 -43.73 8.60
CA PRO A 173 -19.72 -43.40 9.89
C PRO A 173 -20.76 -43.27 11.02
N SER A 174 -20.66 -44.12 12.04
CA SER A 174 -21.01 -43.71 13.42
C SER A 174 -20.00 -42.62 13.83
N ILE A 175 -20.41 -41.35 13.79
CA ILE A 175 -19.54 -40.19 14.03
C ILE A 175 -18.94 -40.20 15.45
N ASP A 176 -19.54 -40.93 16.38
CA ASP A 176 -19.10 -41.00 17.78
C ASP A 176 -18.17 -42.18 18.11
N ASP A 177 -18.13 -43.25 17.31
CA ASP A 177 -17.36 -44.47 17.65
C ASP A 177 -16.00 -44.60 16.95
N VAL A 178 -15.78 -43.89 15.83
CA VAL A 178 -14.61 -44.12 14.95
C VAL A 178 -13.49 -43.08 15.13
N LEU A 179 -13.83 -41.84 15.53
CA LEU A 179 -12.86 -40.75 15.62
C LEU A 179 -12.70 -40.23 17.06
N PRO A 180 -11.46 -40.07 17.56
CA PRO A 180 -11.23 -39.62 18.92
C PRO A 180 -11.85 -38.23 19.15
N ARG A 181 -12.53 -38.06 20.29
CA ARG A 181 -13.06 -36.76 20.70
C ARG A 181 -11.91 -35.81 21.03
N ILE A 182 -11.61 -34.90 20.11
CA ILE A 182 -10.64 -33.83 20.32
C ILE A 182 -11.19 -32.87 21.39
N PRO A 183 -10.46 -32.62 22.49
CA PRO A 183 -10.89 -31.74 23.57
C PRO A 183 -10.69 -30.26 23.17
N TRP A 184 -11.48 -29.77 22.20
CA TRP A 184 -11.36 -28.43 21.64
C TRP A 184 -11.37 -27.30 22.68
N SER A 185 -12.05 -27.50 23.81
CA SER A 185 -12.11 -26.52 24.90
C SER A 185 -10.81 -26.37 25.70
N ARG A 186 -9.84 -27.25 25.50
CA ARG A 186 -8.53 -27.24 26.16
C ARG A 186 -7.38 -26.87 25.21
N ILE A 187 -7.70 -26.64 23.93
CA ILE A 187 -6.71 -26.36 22.90
C ILE A 187 -6.83 -24.89 22.54
N GLU A 188 -5.79 -24.12 22.81
CA GLU A 188 -5.71 -22.69 22.49
C GLU A 188 -4.57 -22.44 21.50
N ASP A 189 -4.84 -21.67 20.45
CA ASP A 189 -3.81 -21.22 19.53
C ASP A 189 -3.11 -19.97 20.07
N ARG A 190 -1.78 -19.94 20.04
CA ARG A 190 -1.02 -18.73 20.39
C ARG A 190 -1.05 -17.76 19.23
N HIS A 191 -2.07 -16.92 19.24
CA HIS A 191 -2.23 -15.85 18.27
C HIS A 191 -1.01 -14.92 18.26
N GLY A 192 -0.20 -14.99 17.18
CA GLY A 192 1.01 -14.18 16.99
C GLY A 192 2.26 -14.99 16.67
N GLU A 193 2.25 -16.32 16.87
CA GLU A 193 3.37 -17.19 16.52
C GLU A 193 3.32 -17.53 15.02
N SER A 194 4.34 -17.11 14.28
CA SER A 194 4.41 -17.26 12.82
C SER A 194 5.65 -18.05 12.37
N THR A 195 6.29 -18.77 13.28
CA THR A 195 7.46 -19.60 12.96
C THR A 195 7.08 -20.72 12.00
N LEU A 196 7.91 -20.92 10.97
CA LEU A 196 7.69 -21.92 9.93
C LEU A 196 7.69 -23.33 10.57
N GLY A 197 6.57 -24.06 10.45
CA GLY A 197 6.40 -25.38 11.05
C GLY A 197 5.72 -25.40 12.42
N TYR A 198 5.33 -24.24 12.96
CA TYR A 198 4.49 -24.18 14.15
C TYR A 198 3.12 -24.83 13.89
N SER A 199 2.68 -25.65 14.84
CA SER A 199 1.34 -26.21 14.91
C SER A 199 0.87 -26.13 16.35
N PHE A 200 -0.32 -25.58 16.58
CA PHE A 200 -0.92 -25.49 17.91
C PHE A 200 -1.08 -26.86 18.59
N LEU A 201 -1.11 -27.96 17.82
CA LEU A 201 -1.16 -29.33 18.35
C LEU A 201 0.18 -29.79 18.97
N GLN A 202 1.28 -29.11 18.67
CA GLN A 202 2.61 -29.41 19.21
C GLN A 202 2.99 -28.50 20.37
N ASP A 203 2.12 -27.54 20.71
CA ASP A 203 2.32 -26.63 21.84
C ASP A 203 2.22 -27.40 23.17
N GLU A 204 3.16 -27.18 24.08
CA GLU A 204 3.19 -27.83 25.40
C GLU A 204 1.95 -27.51 26.23
N ALA A 205 1.30 -26.36 25.98
CA ALA A 205 0.07 -25.98 26.65
C ALA A 205 -1.16 -26.81 26.19
N ASN A 206 -1.08 -27.45 25.02
CA ASN A 206 -2.20 -28.18 24.39
C ASN A 206 -2.01 -29.71 24.43
N ARG A 207 -1.02 -30.20 25.18
CA ARG A 207 -0.71 -31.64 25.35
C ARG A 207 -1.48 -32.30 26.50
#